data_AF-A0A2M7YAD0-F1
#
_entry.id   AF-A0A2M7YAD0-F1
#
_cell.length_a   1.000
_cell.length_b   1.000
_cell.length_c   1.000
_cell.angle_alpha   90.00
_cell.angle_beta   90.00
_cell.angle_gamma   90.00
#
_symmetry.space_group_name_H-M   'P 1'
#
loop_
_entity.id
_entity.type
_entity.pdbx_description
1 polymer ?
#
loop_
_entity_poly.entity_id
_entity_poly.type
_entity_poly.pdbx_seq_one_letter_code
_entity_poly.pdbx_strand_id
1 'polypeptide(L)'
;MRLKELPVGGRLAVSLFSLTVLYALLSSMLLIVYSTGSTAMVDLEAVKNKYARNMLTGAMWGSMYEHVTEDESIRIVERWIAAGKPRALYDAEVAAVMKEDCTNCHSRTSTMTKAIPSIPLTSYEDVVASSTQGLPDGKLLKGLHFHLFG
;
A
#
# COMPACT_ATOMS: atom_id res chain seq x y z
N MET A 1 -39.14 -24.51 -2.24
CA MET A 1 -40.36 -23.77 -2.68
C MET A 1 -40.31 -23.64 -4.19
N ARG A 2 -41.34 -24.08 -4.93
CA ARG A 2 -41.32 -23.97 -6.41
C ARG A 2 -41.89 -22.60 -6.82
N LEU A 3 -41.18 -21.86 -7.67
CA LEU A 3 -41.61 -20.54 -8.16
C LEU A 3 -43.02 -20.54 -8.79
N LYS A 4 -43.42 -21.67 -9.39
CA LYS A 4 -44.74 -21.86 -10.01
C LYS A 4 -45.90 -21.94 -9.01
N GLU A 5 -45.62 -22.08 -7.71
CA GLU A 5 -46.64 -22.19 -6.65
C GLU A 5 -46.96 -20.82 -6.02
N LEU A 6 -46.21 -19.77 -6.37
CA LEU A 6 -46.42 -18.41 -5.86
C LEU A 6 -47.52 -17.68 -6.64
N PRO A 7 -48.28 -16.76 -6.00
CA PRO A 7 -49.14 -15.81 -6.70
C PRO A 7 -48.30 -14.90 -7.61
N VAL A 8 -48.91 -14.33 -8.65
CA VAL A 8 -48.22 -13.53 -9.69
C VAL A 8 -47.36 -12.42 -9.07
N GLY A 9 -47.86 -11.74 -8.04
CA GLY A 9 -47.09 -10.72 -7.29
C GLY A 9 -45.84 -11.28 -6.59
N GLY A 10 -45.92 -12.48 -6.02
CA GLY A 10 -44.78 -13.15 -5.39
C GLY A 10 -43.71 -13.57 -6.40
N ARG A 11 -44.13 -14.00 -7.60
CA ARG A 11 -43.18 -14.33 -8.69
C ARG A 11 -42.46 -13.09 -9.19
N LEU A 12 -43.19 -11.97 -9.34
CA LEU A 12 -42.61 -10.69 -9.73
C LEU A 12 -41.62 -10.19 -8.68
N ALA A 13 -41.99 -10.23 -7.40
CA ALA A 13 -41.12 -9.79 -6.31
C ALA A 13 -39.81 -10.59 -6.24
N VAL A 14 -39.87 -11.92 -6.30
CA VAL A 14 -38.68 -12.79 -6.26
C VAL A 14 -37.79 -12.59 -7.49
N SER A 15 -38.40 -12.42 -8.66
CA SER A 15 -37.66 -12.17 -9.91
C SER A 15 -36.95 -10.81 -9.87
N LEU A 16 -37.65 -9.77 -9.40
CA LEU A 16 -37.10 -8.43 -9.29
C LEU A 16 -35.95 -8.40 -8.26
N PHE A 17 -36.14 -9.03 -7.11
CA PHE A 17 -35.09 -9.15 -6.09
C PHE A 17 -33.84 -9.86 -6.64
N SER A 18 -34.04 -10.98 -7.34
CA SER A 18 -32.92 -11.73 -7.95
C SER A 18 -32.17 -10.89 -9.00
N LEU A 19 -32.90 -10.11 -9.80
CA LEU A 19 -32.29 -9.18 -10.77
C LEU A 19 -31.51 -8.05 -10.10
N THR A 20 -32.01 -7.49 -9.01
CA THR A 20 -31.29 -6.44 -8.27
C THR A 20 -30.01 -6.97 -7.63
N VAL A 21 -30.02 -8.20 -7.12
CA VAL A 21 -28.81 -8.85 -6.57
C VAL A 21 -27.79 -9.12 -7.68
N LEU A 22 -28.24 -9.64 -8.83
CA LEU A 22 -27.36 -9.84 -9.99
C LEU A 22 -26.76 -8.53 -10.50
N TYR A 23 -27.55 -7.47 -10.58
CA TYR A 23 -27.08 -6.15 -10.99
C TYR A 23 -26.04 -5.59 -10.02
N ALA A 24 -26.28 -5.69 -8.71
CA ALA A 24 -25.34 -5.24 -7.68
C ALA A 24 -24.01 -6.02 -7.72
N LEU A 25 -24.07 -7.34 -7.97
CA LEU A 25 -22.86 -8.16 -8.12
C LEU A 25 -22.06 -7.74 -9.36
N LEU A 26 -22.73 -7.54 -10.50
CA LEU A 26 -22.07 -7.08 -11.73
C LEU A 26 -21.48 -5.67 -11.60
N SER A 27 -22.20 -4.74 -10.98
CA SER A 27 -21.72 -3.36 -10.79
C SER A 27 -20.53 -3.31 -9.83
N SER A 28 -20.55 -4.11 -8.76
CA SER A 28 -19.40 -4.24 -7.84
C SER A 28 -18.16 -4.78 -8.55
N MET A 29 -18.31 -5.80 -9.41
CA MET A 29 -17.22 -6.36 -10.19
C MET A 29 -16.63 -5.33 -11.16
N LEU A 30 -17.48 -4.53 -11.80
CA LEU A 30 -17.06 -3.44 -12.68
C LEU A 30 -16.28 -2.35 -11.92
N LEU A 31 -16.76 -1.95 -10.74
CA LEU A 31 -16.09 -0.95 -9.90
C LEU A 31 -14.73 -1.43 -9.42
N ILE A 32 -14.61 -2.72 -9.06
CA ILE A 32 -13.32 -3.32 -8.69
C ILE A 32 -12.37 -3.27 -9.87
N VAL A 33 -12.79 -3.68 -11.07
CA VAL A 33 -11.96 -3.62 -12.29
C VAL A 33 -11.55 -2.18 -12.62
N TYR A 34 -12.47 -1.22 -12.52
CA TYR A 34 -12.16 0.19 -12.79
C TYR A 34 -11.19 0.78 -11.75
N SER A 35 -11.35 0.43 -10.48
CA SER A 35 -10.49 0.92 -9.39
C SER A 35 -9.12 0.24 -9.33
N THR A 36 -9.00 -1.00 -9.80
CA THR A 36 -7.76 -1.80 -9.66
C THR A 36 -7.06 -2.09 -10.98
N GLY A 37 -7.74 -1.91 -12.12
CA GLY A 37 -7.23 -2.26 -13.44
C GLY A 37 -7.14 -3.78 -13.72
N SER A 38 -7.68 -4.63 -12.83
CA SER A 38 -7.53 -6.09 -12.90
C SER A 38 -8.86 -6.83 -12.76
N THR A 39 -9.03 -7.91 -13.53
CA THR A 39 -10.20 -8.82 -13.49
C THR A 39 -10.01 -9.98 -12.50
N ALA A 40 -8.85 -10.10 -11.87
CA ALA A 40 -8.60 -11.10 -10.84
C ALA A 40 -9.34 -10.73 -9.54
N MET A 41 -10.03 -11.71 -8.92
CA MET A 41 -10.54 -11.56 -7.55
C MET A 41 -9.35 -11.31 -6.61
N VAL A 42 -9.07 -10.04 -6.34
CA VAL A 42 -7.94 -9.55 -5.54
C VAL A 42 -6.59 -10.04 -6.08
N ASP A 43 -5.94 -9.19 -6.87
CA ASP A 43 -4.52 -9.36 -7.18
C ASP A 43 -3.70 -9.21 -5.88
N LEU A 44 -3.44 -10.35 -5.25
CA LEU A 44 -2.71 -10.44 -3.99
C LEU A 44 -1.27 -9.91 -4.13
N GLU A 45 -0.70 -9.96 -5.33
CA GLU A 45 0.61 -9.37 -5.66
C GLU A 45 0.52 -7.85 -5.77
N ALA A 46 -0.55 -7.29 -6.34
CA ALA A 46 -0.78 -5.84 -6.34
C ALA A 46 -1.07 -5.30 -4.93
N VAL A 47 -1.85 -6.03 -4.12
CA VAL A 47 -2.12 -5.70 -2.71
C VAL A 47 -0.83 -5.81 -1.90
N LYS A 48 -0.05 -6.88 -2.07
CA LYS A 48 1.28 -6.97 -1.49
C LYS A 48 2.17 -5.83 -1.97
N ASN A 49 2.29 -5.52 -3.25
CA ASN A 49 3.16 -4.42 -3.70
C ASN A 49 2.71 -3.02 -3.22
N LYS A 50 1.41 -2.85 -2.93
CA LYS A 50 0.84 -1.64 -2.33
C LYS A 50 1.07 -1.55 -0.81
N TYR A 51 1.10 -2.67 -0.09
CA TYR A 51 1.18 -2.71 1.39
C TYR A 51 2.46 -3.35 1.96
N ALA A 52 3.26 -4.05 1.15
CA ALA A 52 4.48 -4.78 1.50
C ALA A 52 5.75 -3.95 1.24
N ARG A 53 5.65 -2.82 0.53
CA ARG A 53 6.72 -1.82 0.56
C ARG A 53 6.76 -1.24 1.97
N ASN A 54 7.91 -1.40 2.62
CA ASN A 54 8.17 -0.78 3.92
C ASN A 54 8.02 0.75 3.81
N MET A 55 7.77 1.42 4.93
CA MET A 55 7.44 2.85 4.95
C MET A 55 8.48 3.70 4.18
N LEU A 56 9.77 3.39 4.34
CA LEU A 56 10.86 4.08 3.66
C LEU A 56 10.79 3.93 2.13
N THR A 57 10.83 2.71 1.58
CA THR A 57 10.84 2.51 0.12
C THR A 57 9.49 2.88 -0.51
N GLY A 58 8.39 2.77 0.24
CA GLY A 58 7.08 3.25 -0.19
C GLY A 58 7.04 4.78 -0.34
N ALA A 59 7.67 5.52 0.58
CA ALA A 59 7.82 6.97 0.46
C ALA A 59 8.74 7.35 -0.70
N MET A 60 9.87 6.65 -0.87
CA MET A 60 10.81 6.87 -1.97
C MET A 60 10.16 6.70 -3.34
N TRP A 61 9.31 5.69 -3.53
CA TRP A 61 8.55 5.51 -4.78
C TRP A 61 7.30 6.39 -4.90
N GLY A 62 6.94 7.12 -3.85
CA GLY A 62 5.68 7.83 -3.73
C GLY A 62 5.91 9.31 -3.49
N SER A 63 5.55 9.78 -2.29
CA SER A 63 5.56 11.20 -1.95
C SER A 63 6.94 11.85 -2.01
N MET A 64 8.03 11.07 -1.91
CA MET A 64 9.41 11.57 -1.94
C MET A 64 10.12 11.31 -3.27
N TYR A 65 9.45 10.73 -4.28
CA TYR A 65 10.09 10.32 -5.53
C TYR A 65 10.78 11.48 -6.25
N GLU A 66 10.17 12.67 -6.25
CA GLU A 66 10.76 13.89 -6.84
C GLU A 66 12.03 14.40 -6.11
N HIS A 67 12.37 13.83 -4.96
CA HIS A 67 13.54 14.17 -4.15
C HIS A 67 14.58 13.04 -4.10
N VAL A 68 14.29 11.90 -4.75
CA VAL A 68 15.25 10.81 -4.93
C VAL A 68 16.05 11.08 -6.20
N THR A 69 17.37 11.00 -6.12
CA THR A 69 18.25 11.34 -7.25
C THR A 69 18.07 10.39 -8.43
N GLU A 70 17.95 9.08 -8.16
CA GLU A 70 17.78 8.07 -9.19
C GLU A 70 16.98 6.85 -8.71
N ASP A 71 16.30 6.17 -9.63
CA ASP A 71 15.58 4.92 -9.33
C ASP A 71 16.49 3.84 -8.71
N GLU A 72 17.78 3.85 -9.05
CA GLU A 72 18.75 2.91 -8.48
C GLU A 72 18.97 3.13 -6.98
N SER A 73 18.91 4.37 -6.49
CA SER A 73 18.93 4.68 -5.04
C SER A 73 17.81 3.95 -4.31
N ILE A 74 16.62 3.89 -4.90
CA ILE A 74 15.49 3.17 -4.32
C ILE A 74 15.77 1.66 -4.29
N ARG A 75 16.32 1.13 -5.39
CA ARG A 75 16.65 -0.30 -5.51
C ARG A 75 17.76 -0.73 -4.55
N ILE A 76 18.76 0.12 -4.29
CA ILE A 76 19.80 -0.11 -3.28
C ILE A 76 19.15 -0.32 -1.90
N VAL A 77 18.24 0.58 -1.52
CA VAL A 77 17.53 0.50 -0.23
C VAL A 77 16.63 -0.73 -0.15
N GLU A 78 15.92 -1.08 -1.24
CA GLU A 78 15.11 -2.30 -1.32
C GLU A 78 15.95 -3.57 -1.13
N ARG A 79 17.10 -3.66 -1.80
CA ARG A 79 18.04 -4.80 -1.66
C ARG A 79 18.57 -4.92 -0.25
N TRP A 80 18.96 -3.80 0.37
CA TRP A 80 19.42 -3.78 1.75
C TRP A 80 18.35 -4.26 2.74
N ILE A 81 17.10 -3.84 2.54
CA ILE A 81 15.98 -4.26 3.39
C ILE A 81 15.67 -5.75 3.18
N ALA A 82 15.67 -6.22 1.94
CA ALA A 82 15.50 -7.63 1.60
C ALA A 82 16.62 -8.51 2.19
N ALA A 83 17.84 -7.99 2.31
CA ALA A 83 18.97 -8.67 2.94
C ALA A 83 18.90 -8.71 4.49
N GLY A 84 17.82 -8.21 5.10
CA GLY A 84 17.66 -8.19 6.56
C GLY A 84 18.34 -6.99 7.23
N LYS A 85 18.61 -5.92 6.48
CA LYS A 85 19.17 -4.65 6.96
C LYS A 85 20.54 -4.77 7.64
N PRO A 86 21.52 -5.50 7.08
CA PRO A 86 22.84 -5.62 7.70
C PRO A 86 23.56 -4.27 7.71
N ARG A 87 24.22 -3.96 8.83
CA ARG A 87 24.94 -2.68 9.01
C ARG A 87 26.07 -2.48 7.99
N ALA A 88 26.78 -3.54 7.63
CA ALA A 88 27.86 -3.45 6.65
C ALA A 88 27.39 -2.95 5.26
N LEU A 89 26.25 -3.44 4.75
CA LEU A 89 25.68 -2.95 3.49
C LEU A 89 25.08 -1.55 3.65
N TYR A 90 24.58 -1.21 4.84
CA TYR A 90 24.14 0.15 5.11
C TYR A 90 25.29 1.14 4.97
N ASP A 91 26.40 0.88 5.67
CA ASP A 91 27.57 1.77 5.68
C ASP A 91 28.23 1.85 4.29
N ALA A 92 28.16 0.76 3.49
CA ALA A 92 28.74 0.70 2.15
C ALA A 92 27.91 1.44 1.08
N GLU A 93 26.58 1.32 1.10
CA GLU A 93 25.74 1.75 -0.02
C GLU A 93 24.58 2.67 0.42
N VAL A 94 23.84 2.31 1.47
CA VAL A 94 22.60 3.02 1.85
C VAL A 94 22.87 4.37 2.51
N ALA A 95 23.94 4.47 3.30
CA ALA A 95 24.29 5.70 4.01
C ALA A 95 24.53 6.87 3.03
N ALA A 96 25.11 6.58 1.86
CA ALA A 96 25.31 7.57 0.80
C ALA A 96 23.97 8.06 0.24
N VAL A 97 23.06 7.14 -0.10
CA VAL A 97 21.71 7.46 -0.59
C VAL A 97 20.96 8.33 0.42
N MET A 98 20.93 7.95 1.70
CA MET A 98 20.23 8.72 2.74
C MET A 98 20.83 10.12 2.87
N LYS A 99 22.16 10.23 2.83
CA LYS A 99 22.85 11.52 2.95
C LYS A 99 22.50 12.45 1.80
N GLU A 100 22.51 11.96 0.58
CA GLU A 100 22.26 12.74 -0.64
C GLU A 100 20.80 13.16 -0.75
N ASP A 101 19.88 12.20 -0.63
CA ASP A 101 18.48 12.42 -0.98
C ASP A 101 17.62 12.87 0.22
N CYS A 102 17.98 12.45 1.45
CA CYS A 102 17.05 12.47 2.57
C CYS A 102 17.44 13.45 3.70
N THR A 103 18.72 13.50 4.09
CA THR A 103 19.12 14.15 5.36
C THR A 103 18.89 15.66 5.42
N ASN A 104 18.78 16.33 4.27
CA ASN A 104 18.49 17.76 4.19
C ASN A 104 17.15 18.10 4.87
N CYS A 105 16.11 17.31 4.62
CA CYS A 105 14.78 17.49 5.23
C CYS A 105 14.56 16.55 6.43
N HIS A 106 15.23 15.40 6.46
CA HIS A 106 15.08 14.35 7.48
C HIS A 106 16.26 14.30 8.46
N SER A 107 16.74 15.46 8.92
CA SER A 107 17.65 15.53 10.06
C SER A 107 16.96 16.20 11.25
N ARG A 108 17.33 15.77 12.47
CA ARG A 108 16.76 16.31 13.72
C ARG A 108 16.94 17.83 13.86
N THR A 109 17.92 18.38 13.16
CA THR A 109 18.33 19.78 13.22
C THR A 109 17.98 20.55 11.95
N SER A 110 17.27 19.95 11.00
CA SER A 110 16.88 20.66 9.77
C SER A 110 15.95 21.83 10.09
N THR A 111 16.26 22.98 9.51
CA THR A 111 15.47 24.22 9.63
C THR A 111 14.76 24.59 8.31
N MET A 112 14.77 23.68 7.32
CA MET A 112 14.09 23.90 6.05
C MET A 112 12.58 24.03 6.25
N THR A 113 11.92 24.85 5.43
CA THR A 113 10.47 25.09 5.52
C THR A 113 9.64 23.81 5.39
N LYS A 114 10.13 22.82 4.64
CA LYS A 114 9.49 21.50 4.46
C LYS A 114 10.20 20.37 5.24
N ALA A 115 11.04 20.70 6.21
CA ALA A 115 11.74 19.70 7.01
C ALA A 115 10.76 18.82 7.81
N ILE A 116 11.14 17.56 8.00
CA ILE A 116 10.42 16.59 8.83
C ILE A 116 11.41 16.01 9.86
N PRO A 117 11.82 16.79 10.87
CA PRO A 117 12.82 16.36 11.86
C PRO A 117 12.30 15.25 12.79
N SER A 118 10.98 15.00 12.81
CA SER A 118 10.36 13.91 13.56
C SER A 118 10.64 12.52 13.00
N ILE A 119 11.11 12.43 11.75
CA ILE A 119 11.53 11.19 11.09
C ILE A 119 12.98 11.39 10.62
N PRO A 120 13.96 11.33 11.53
CA PRO A 120 15.35 11.46 11.15
C PRO A 120 15.77 10.27 10.28
N LEU A 121 16.67 10.48 9.33
CA LEU A 121 17.28 9.46 8.47
C LEU A 121 18.81 9.61 8.46
N THR A 122 19.36 10.09 9.57
CA THR A 122 20.77 10.47 9.71
C THR A 122 21.66 9.35 10.26
N SER A 123 21.07 8.30 10.83
CA SER A 123 21.80 7.16 11.41
C SER A 123 21.19 5.84 10.96
N TYR A 124 21.98 4.77 11.03
CA TYR A 124 21.52 3.42 10.75
C TYR A 124 20.26 3.07 11.55
N GLU A 125 20.26 3.40 12.84
CA GLU A 125 19.19 3.07 13.77
C GLU A 125 17.90 3.79 13.36
N ASP A 126 18.00 5.05 12.93
CA ASP A 126 16.86 5.83 12.45
C ASP A 126 16.30 5.28 11.13
N VAL A 127 17.17 4.87 10.20
CA VAL A 127 16.80 4.32 8.89
C VAL A 127 16.21 2.91 9.05
N VAL A 128 16.73 2.10 9.99
CA VAL A 128 16.16 0.80 10.34
C VAL A 128 14.75 0.93 10.92
N ALA A 129 14.53 1.92 11.79
CA ALA A 129 13.21 2.22 12.35
C ALA A 129 12.24 2.71 11.28
N SER A 130 12.71 3.45 10.28
CA SER A 130 11.88 3.92 9.17
C SER A 130 11.63 2.87 8.09
N SER A 131 12.40 1.78 8.09
CA SER A 131 12.30 0.66 7.15
C SER A 131 11.65 -0.58 7.75
N THR A 132 10.96 -0.47 8.89
CA THR A 132 10.05 -1.53 9.33
C THR A 132 8.89 -1.68 8.34
N GLN A 133 8.51 -2.93 8.08
CA GLN A 133 7.43 -3.27 7.15
C GLN A 133 6.14 -2.52 7.50
N GLY A 134 5.40 -2.11 6.46
CA GLY A 134 4.13 -1.40 6.60
C GLY A 134 3.12 -2.21 7.42
N LEU A 135 2.36 -1.48 8.25
CA LEU A 135 1.25 -1.88 9.12
C LEU A 135 1.25 -3.35 9.64
N PRO A 136 1.40 -3.58 10.96
CA PRO A 136 1.27 -4.93 11.52
C PRO A 136 -0.06 -5.54 11.07
N ASP A 137 -0.03 -6.80 10.64
CA ASP A 137 -1.11 -7.55 9.99
C ASP A 137 -2.53 -7.31 10.57
N GLY A 138 -2.62 -7.01 11.86
CA GLY A 138 -3.87 -6.64 12.55
C GLY A 138 -4.55 -5.33 12.08
N LYS A 139 -3.82 -4.37 11.48
CA LYS A 139 -4.41 -3.13 10.95
C LYS A 139 -4.83 -3.25 9.48
N LEU A 140 -4.20 -4.13 8.71
CA LEU A 140 -4.64 -4.49 7.36
C LEU A 140 -6.01 -5.17 7.39
N LEU A 141 -6.26 -6.04 8.38
CA LEU A 141 -7.57 -6.67 8.57
C LEU A 141 -8.71 -5.66 8.77
N LYS A 142 -8.46 -4.57 9.52
CA LYS A 142 -9.46 -3.51 9.74
C LYS A 142 -9.74 -2.71 8.46
N GLY A 143 -8.72 -2.44 7.65
CA GLY A 143 -8.88 -1.72 6.37
C GLY A 143 -9.63 -2.54 5.32
N LEU A 144 -9.34 -3.84 5.22
CA LEU A 144 -10.05 -4.73 4.29
C LEU A 144 -11.53 -4.92 4.66
N HIS A 145 -11.85 -4.90 5.96
CA HIS A 145 -13.23 -5.06 6.44
C HIS A 145 -14.17 -3.95 5.94
N PHE A 146 -13.68 -2.70 5.81
CA PHE A 146 -14.51 -1.59 5.32
C PHE A 146 -14.81 -1.67 3.81
N HIS A 147 -14.04 -2.42 3.01
CA HIS A 147 -14.29 -2.57 1.58
C HIS A 147 -15.15 -3.80 1.22
N LEU A 148 -15.28 -4.78 2.12
CA LEU A 148 -16.12 -5.98 1.90
C LEU A 148 -17.56 -5.82 2.41
N PHE A 149 -17.83 -4.79 3.22
CA PHE A 149 -19.14 -4.56 3.86
C PHE A 149 -19.63 -3.10 3.78
N GLY A 150 -19.05 -2.28 2.91
CA GLY A 150 -19.40 -0.87 2.69
C GLY A 150 -19.92 -0.64 1.29
#